data_AF-A0A512BGQ5-F1
#
_entry.id   AF-A0A512BGQ5-F1
#
_cell.length_a   1.000
_cell.length_b   1.000
_cell.length_c   1.000
_cell.angle_alpha   90.00
_cell.angle_beta   90.00
_cell.angle_gamma   90.00
#
_symmetry.space_group_name_H-M   'P 1'
#
loop_
_entity.id
_entity.type
_entity.pdbx_description
1 polymer ?
#
loop_
_entity_poly.entity_id
_entity_poly.type
_entity_poly.pdbx_seq_one_letter_code
_entity_poly.pdbx_strand_id
1 'polypeptide(L)' 'MSNHQFSILFNGHPVSVTALDNDSYLVQVTYKPVTIQLKKTSDGREHWLDQETQQETYVSRELGKLITAHLCTA' A
#
# COMPACT_ATOMS: atom_id res chain seq x y z
N MET A 1 5.01 -16.49 9.60
CA MET A 1 3.93 -15.47 9.67
C MET A 1 3.09 -15.65 8.43
N SER A 2 1.77 -15.75 8.56
CA SER A 2 0.88 -15.93 7.42
C SER A 2 0.75 -14.59 6.71
N ASN A 3 1.27 -14.48 5.48
CA ASN A 3 1.08 -13.29 4.66
C ASN A 3 -0.41 -13.16 4.36
N HIS A 4 -1.04 -12.09 4.83
CA HIS A 4 -2.46 -11.83 4.60
C HIS A 4 -2.62 -11.22 3.20
N GLN A 5 -3.40 -11.85 2.33
CA GLN A 5 -3.64 -11.38 0.98
C GLN A 5 -5.09 -10.92 0.84
N PHE A 6 -5.28 -9.78 0.19
CA PHE A 6 -6.59 -9.20 -0.11
C PHE A 6 -6.56 -8.47 -1.45
N SER A 7 -7.69 -7.88 -1.85
CA SER A 7 -7.80 -7.13 -3.10
C SER A 7 -8.41 -5.76 -2.85
N ILE A 8 -7.91 -4.76 -3.58
CA ILE A 8 -8.44 -3.39 -3.61
C ILE A 8 -8.81 -3.01 -5.04
N LEU A 9 -9.67 -2.01 -5.21
CA LEU A 9 -10.01 -1.45 -6.53
C LEU A 9 -9.13 -0.24 -6.83
N PHE A 10 -8.14 -0.41 -7.71
CA PHE A 10 -7.28 0.68 -8.18
C PHE A 10 -7.63 1.03 -9.63
N ASN A 11 -8.04 2.28 -9.88
CA ASN A 11 -8.54 2.74 -11.19
C ASN A 11 -9.66 1.86 -11.77
N GLY A 12 -10.55 1.35 -10.92
CA GLY A 12 -11.65 0.46 -11.32
C GLY A 12 -11.24 -0.98 -11.60
N HIS A 13 -9.96 -1.33 -11.45
CA HIS A 13 -9.46 -2.70 -11.62
C HIS A 13 -9.11 -3.32 -10.27
N PRO A 14 -9.51 -4.58 -10.02
CA PRO A 14 -9.06 -5.30 -8.84
C PRO A 14 -7.56 -5.56 -8.95
N VAL A 15 -6.82 -5.16 -7.92
CA VAL A 15 -5.39 -5.44 -7.79
C VAL A 15 -5.15 -6.21 -6.50
N SER A 16 -4.26 -7.20 -6.56
CA SER A 16 -3.91 -8.02 -5.41
C SER A 16 -2.94 -7.27 -4.51
N VAL A 17 -3.19 -7.33 -3.21
CA VAL A 17 -2.33 -6.78 -2.16
C VAL A 17 -1.90 -7.91 -1.24
N THR A 18 -0.60 -8.04 -1.03
CA THR A 18 -0.02 -8.96 -0.06
C THR A 18 0.58 -8.13 1.08
N ALA A 19 0.03 -8.28 2.28
CA ALA A 19 0.65 -7.74 3.49
C ALA A 19 1.96 -8.50 3.75
N LEU A 20 3.04 -7.73 3.90
CA LEU A 20 4.36 -8.24 4.25
C LEU A 20 4.54 -8.06 5.77
N ASP A 21 5.40 -7.13 6.18
CA ASP A 21 5.80 -6.86 7.55
C ASP A 21 5.96 -5.34 7.79
N ASN A 22 5.80 -4.89 9.04
CA ASN A 22 5.99 -3.48 9.46
C ASN A 22 5.26 -2.46 8.56
N ASP A 23 3.96 -2.63 8.40
CA ASP A 23 3.09 -1.78 7.56
C ASP A 23 3.54 -1.65 6.09
N SER A 24 4.17 -2.71 5.57
CA SER A 24 4.59 -2.82 4.18
C SER A 24 3.67 -3.75 3.38
N TYR A 25 3.40 -3.36 2.14
CA TYR A 25 2.45 -4.04 1.27
C TYR A 25 3.01 -4.16 -0.14
N LEU A 26 2.95 -5.37 -0.69
CA LEU A 26 3.25 -5.63 -2.09
C LEU A 26 1.95 -5.57 -2.89
N VAL A 27 1.87 -4.62 -3.83
CA VAL A 27 0.70 -4.44 -4.70
C VAL A 27 1.03 -4.88 -6.11
N GLN A 28 0.26 -5.83 -6.63
CA GLN A 28 0.39 -6.36 -7.99
C GLN A 28 -0.40 -5.49 -8.98
N VAL A 29 0.13 -4.32 -9.33
CA VAL A 29 -0.45 -3.48 -10.42
C VAL A 29 0.02 -3.98 -11.78
N THR A 30 -0.80 -3.76 -12.82
CA THR A 30 -0.72 -4.44 -14.14
C THR A 30 0.65 -4.42 -14.84
N TYR A 31 1.43 -3.36 -14.67
CA TYR A 31 2.69 -3.18 -15.41
C TYR A 31 3.94 -3.54 -14.61
N LYS A 32 3.91 -3.38 -13.29
CA LYS A 32 5.02 -3.70 -12.39
C LYS A 32 4.50 -3.79 -10.96
N PRO A 33 4.82 -4.83 -10.18
CA PRO A 33 4.49 -4.82 -8.76
C PRO A 33 5.19 -3.65 -8.04
N VAL A 34 4.47 -3.02 -7.11
CA VAL A 34 4.98 -1.91 -6.31
C VAL A 34 4.93 -2.32 -4.85
N THR A 35 6.05 -2.18 -4.14
CA THR A 35 6.07 -2.33 -2.70
C THR A 35 5.96 -0.95 -2.07
N ILE A 36 4.95 -0.77 -1.23
CA ILE A 36 4.73 0.48 -0.49
C ILE A 36 4.82 0.25 1.01
N GLN A 37 5.23 1.27 1.74
CA GLN A 37 5.34 1.25 3.19
C GLN A 37 4.66 2.48 3.81
N LEU A 38 3.88 2.25 4.86
CA LEU A 38 3.40 3.33 5.71
C LEU A 38 4.50 3.78 6.65
N LYS A 39 4.84 5.07 6.63
CA LYS A 39 5.68 5.71 7.63
C LYS A 39 4.92 6.81 8.35
N LYS A 40 5.10 6.87 9.66
CA LYS A 40 4.60 7.94 10.51
C LYS A 40 5.72 8.92 10.82
N THR A 41 5.49 10.19 10.54
CA THR A 41 6.41 11.28 10.92
C THR A 41 6.25 11.63 12.40
N SER A 42 7.21 12.38 12.94
CA SER A 42 7.21 12.79 14.36
C SER A 42 6.03 13.69 14.76
N ASP A 43 5.41 14.36 13.79
CA ASP A 43 4.18 15.14 13.95
C ASP A 43 2.89 14.29 13.81
N GLY A 44 3.03 12.97 13.66
CA GLY A 44 1.93 12.03 13.58
C GLY A 44 1.29 11.89 12.20
N ARG A 45 1.85 12.53 11.16
CA ARG A 45 1.32 12.37 9.79
C ARG A 45 1.74 11.04 9.18
N GLU A 46 0.85 10.49 8.37
CA GLU A 46 1.04 9.23 7.67
C GLU A 46 1.46 9.49 6.23
N HIS A 47 2.54 8.83 5.81
CA HIS A 47 3.08 8.89 4.46
C HIS A 47 3.23 7.49 3.87
N TRP A 48 2.75 7.31 2.65
CA TRP A 48 2.85 6.04 1.93
C TRP A 48 3.94 6.14 0.89
N LEU A 49 5.09 5.53 1.20
CA LEU A 49 6.29 5.63 0.39
C LEU A 49 6.43 4.40 -0.49
N ASP A 50 6.89 4.60 -1.73
CA ASP A 50 7.44 3.51 -2.53
C ASP A 50 8.77 3.07 -1.90
N GLN A 51 8.92 1.76 -1.67
CA GLN A 51 10.06 1.23 -0.93
C GLN A 51 11.36 1.27 -1.74
N GLU A 52 11.30 1.17 -3.07
CA GLU A 52 12.49 1.23 -3.93
C GLU A 52 13.07 2.66 -3.97
N THR A 53 12.19 3.65 -4.09
CA THR A 53 12.58 5.06 -4.26
C THR A 53 12.63 5.84 -2.95
N GLN A 54 12.03 5.31 -1.87
CA GLN A 54 11.82 5.99 -0.59
C GLN A 54 11.08 7.33 -0.73
N GLN A 55 10.28 7.49 -1.78
CA GLN A 55 9.52 8.70 -2.06
C GLN A 55 8.03 8.42 -2.04
N GLU A 56 7.26 9.40 -1.58
CA GLU A 56 5.82 9.40 -1.78
C GLU A 56 5.55 9.79 -3.24
N THR A 57 4.94 8.88 -3.99
CA THR A 57 4.46 9.14 -5.35
C THR A 57 2.94 9.24 -5.34
N TYR A 58 2.37 9.74 -6.45
CA TYR A 58 0.92 9.67 -6.63
C TYR A 58 0.39 8.24 -6.46
N VAL A 59 1.10 7.26 -7.05
CA VAL A 59 0.71 5.85 -7.00
C VAL A 59 0.77 5.30 -5.58
N SER A 60 1.89 5.48 -4.87
CA SER A 60 2.04 4.95 -3.51
C SER A 60 1.02 5.55 -2.54
N ARG A 61 0.74 6.85 -2.67
CA ARG A 61 -0.28 7.53 -1.87
C ARG A 61 -1.69 7.01 -2.13
N GLU A 62 -2.09 6.86 -3.40
CA GLU A 62 -3.43 6.38 -3.73
C GLU A 62 -3.62 4.91 -3.34
N LEU A 63 -2.62 4.06 -3.59
CA LEU A 63 -2.64 2.67 -3.13
C LEU A 63 -2.75 2.57 -1.61
N GLY A 64 -1.97 3.39 -0.89
CA GLY A 64 -2.02 3.46 0.57
C GLY A 64 -3.40 3.81 1.12
N LYS A 65 -4.05 4.84 0.56
CA LYS A 65 -5.43 5.21 0.93
C LYS A 65 -6.41 4.06 0.74
N LEU A 66 -6.33 3.35 -0.39
CA LEU A 66 -7.22 2.22 -0.68
C LEU A 66 -7.00 1.05 0.27
N ILE A 67 -5.74 0.77 0.63
CA ILE A 67 -5.37 -0.22 1.63
C ILE A 67 -5.93 0.18 2.99
N THR A 68 -5.72 1.42 3.45
CA THR A 68 -6.27 1.92 4.72
C THR A 68 -7.80 1.80 4.75
N ALA A 69 -8.48 2.21 3.67
CA ALA A 69 -9.93 2.12 3.58
C ALA A 69 -10.42 0.67 3.70
N HIS A 70 -9.75 -0.27 3.02
CA HIS A 70 -10.07 -1.70 3.12
C HIS A 70 -9.86 -2.24 4.55
N LEU A 71 -8.74 -1.89 5.19
CA LEU A 71 -8.41 -2.36 6.53
C LEU A 71 -9.27 -1.74 7.64
N CYS A 72 -9.79 -0.53 7.44
CA CYS A 72 -10.72 0.10 8.39
C CYS A 72 -12.18 -0.34 8.22
N THR A 73 -12.53 -0.98 7.10
CA THR A 73 -13.88 -1.48 6.84
C THR A 73 -14.04 -2.97 7.15
N ALA A 74 -12.94 -3.69 7.36
CA ALA A 74 -12.89 -5.08 7.82
C ALA A 74 -12.87 -5.16 9.36
#